data_AF-A0A1F7PTR5-F1
#
_entry.id   AF-A0A1F7PTR5-F1
#
_cell.length_a   1.000
_cell.length_b   1.000
_cell.length_c   1.000
_cell.angle_alpha   90.00
_cell.angle_beta   90.00
_cell.angle_gamma   90.00
#
_symmetry.space_group_name_H-M   'P 1'
#
loop_
_entity.id
_entity.type
_entity.pdbx_description
1 polymer ?
#
loop_
_entity_poly.entity_id
_entity_poly.type
_entity_poly.pdbx_seq_one_letter_code
_entity_poly.pdbx_strand_id
1 'polypeptide(L)'
;MPRQLADTEKKEIYEHIRQFLSDELDVPLDDIGQDTKIIEDLKGDSMIYLELVENFKKKYDVKVEIALIGRYLQKHPVYTVGQTAKVVYDILERGDSLLTAEGESAGGHA
;
A
#
# COMPACT_ATOMS: atom_id res chain seq x y z
N MET A 1 5.76 5.73 -18.78
CA MET A 1 5.99 7.03 -18.11
C MET A 1 5.61 6.83 -16.65
N PRO A 2 6.44 7.23 -15.66
CA PRO A 2 5.98 7.20 -14.28
C PRO A 2 4.80 8.15 -14.16
N ARG A 3 3.61 7.62 -13.85
CA ARG A 3 2.41 8.42 -13.60
C ARG A 3 2.56 8.94 -12.18
N GLN A 4 2.46 10.25 -11.96
CA GLN A 4 2.35 10.79 -10.61
C GLN A 4 0.87 10.90 -10.27
N LEU A 5 0.45 10.30 -9.16
CA LEU A 5 -0.94 10.38 -8.71
C LEU A 5 -1.24 11.79 -8.20
N ALA A 6 -2.36 12.36 -8.64
CA ALA A 6 -2.86 13.62 -8.08
C ALA A 6 -3.29 13.43 -6.62
N ASP A 7 -3.29 14.50 -5.82
CA ASP A 7 -3.69 14.44 -4.41
C ASP A 7 -5.13 13.92 -4.22
N THR A 8 -6.02 14.23 -5.17
CA THR A 8 -7.38 13.71 -5.20
C THR A 8 -7.40 12.19 -5.36
N GLU A 9 -6.60 11.65 -6.28
CA GLU A 9 -6.49 10.21 -6.50
C GLU A 9 -5.89 9.50 -5.28
N LYS A 10 -4.85 10.09 -4.68
CA LYS A 10 -4.24 9.56 -3.44
C LYS A 10 -5.25 9.50 -2.30
N LYS A 11 -6.09 10.53 -2.17
CA LYS A 11 -7.18 10.56 -1.19
C LYS A 11 -8.20 9.47 -1.48
N GLU A 12 -8.66 9.31 -2.71
CA GLU A 12 -9.60 8.25 -3.08
C GLU A 12 -9.04 6.85 -2.80
N ILE A 13 -7.78 6.60 -3.13
CA ILE A 13 -7.08 5.35 -2.82
C ILE A 13 -7.01 5.13 -1.31
N TYR A 14 -6.68 6.17 -0.54
CA TYR A 14 -6.62 6.07 0.91
C TYR A 14 -7.99 5.74 1.53
N GLU A 15 -9.05 6.41 1.10
CA GLU A 15 -10.41 6.11 1.56
C GLU A 15 -10.83 4.69 1.18
N HIS A 16 -10.43 4.20 0.00
CA HIS A 16 -10.68 2.80 -0.38
C HIS A 16 -9.94 1.80 0.51
N ILE A 17 -8.71 2.11 0.96
CA ILE A 17 -7.98 1.27 1.92
C ILE A 17 -8.72 1.25 3.25
N ARG A 18 -9.15 2.42 3.74
CA ARG A 18 -9.90 2.52 4.99
C ARG A 18 -11.20 1.73 4.91
N GLN A 19 -11.95 1.87 3.82
CA GLN A 19 -13.20 1.13 3.61
C GLN A 19 -12.96 -0.38 3.60
N PHE A 20 -11.95 -0.85 2.85
CA PHE A 20 -11.59 -2.26 2.84
C PHE A 20 -11.27 -2.78 4.25
N LEU A 21 -10.45 -2.06 5.01
CA LEU A 21 -10.11 -2.48 6.38
C LEU A 21 -11.33 -2.43 7.31
N SER A 22 -12.21 -1.45 7.14
CA SER A 22 -13.45 -1.34 7.91
C SER A 22 -14.36 -2.54 7.66
N ASP A 23 -14.55 -2.91 6.39
CA ASP A 23 -15.42 -4.00 5.97
C ASP A 23 -14.87 -5.36 6.40
N GLU A 24 -13.58 -5.62 6.18
CA GLU A 24 -12.97 -6.93 6.46
C GLU A 24 -12.70 -7.17 7.95
N LEU A 25 -12.42 -6.11 8.72
CA LEU A 25 -12.10 -6.22 10.15
C LEU A 25 -13.28 -5.87 11.07
N ASP A 26 -14.43 -5.51 10.49
CA ASP A 26 -15.64 -5.07 11.22
C ASP A 26 -15.35 -3.95 12.23
N VAL A 27 -14.58 -2.95 11.80
CA VAL A 27 -14.18 -1.79 12.62
C VAL A 27 -14.74 -0.50 12.02
N PRO A 28 -15.14 0.50 12.84
CA PRO A 28 -15.60 1.79 12.32
C PRO A 28 -14.52 2.52 11.52
N LEU A 29 -14.92 3.14 10.40
CA LEU A 29 -14.02 3.98 9.59
C LEU A 29 -13.32 5.09 10.38
N ASP A 30 -14.02 5.65 11.38
CA ASP A 30 -13.50 6.74 12.22
C ASP A 30 -12.29 6.30 13.09
N ASP A 31 -12.13 4.99 13.33
CA ASP A 31 -11.00 4.42 14.07
C ASP A 31 -9.78 4.13 13.18
N ILE A 32 -9.94 4.25 11.85
CA ILE A 32 -8.91 3.93 10.86
C ILE A 32 -8.28 5.24 10.35
N GLY A 33 -7.19 5.66 10.98
CA GLY A 33 -6.38 6.82 10.61
C GLY A 33 -5.05 6.44 9.95
N GLN A 34 -4.23 7.43 9.58
CA GLN A 34 -2.95 7.18 8.90
C GLN A 34 -1.96 6.40 9.79
N ASP A 35 -1.91 6.72 11.07
CA ASP A 35 -0.98 6.12 12.03
C ASP A 35 -1.52 4.84 12.68
N THR A 36 -2.78 4.47 12.41
CA THR A 36 -3.41 3.26 12.93
C THR A 36 -2.65 2.03 12.45
N LYS A 37 -2.25 1.16 13.38
CA LYS A 37 -1.55 -0.07 13.09
C LYS A 37 -2.51 -1.21 12.78
N ILE A 38 -2.40 -1.79 11.61
CA ILE A 38 -3.39 -2.76 11.10
C ILE A 38 -3.45 -4.02 11.98
N ILE A 39 -2.29 -4.54 12.41
CA ILE A 39 -2.26 -5.74 13.27
C ILE A 39 -2.55 -5.39 14.73
N GLU A 40 -1.87 -4.37 15.27
CA GLU A 40 -1.91 -4.09 16.71
C GLU A 40 -3.23 -3.42 17.14
N ASP A 41 -3.70 -2.45 16.36
CA ASP A 41 -4.84 -1.60 16.72
C ASP A 41 -6.15 -2.17 16.16
N LEU A 42 -6.15 -2.58 14.88
CA LEU A 42 -7.35 -3.11 14.21
C LEU A 42 -7.54 -4.62 14.38
N LYS A 43 -6.62 -5.29 15.08
CA LYS A 43 -6.63 -6.75 15.28
C LYS A 43 -6.65 -7.56 13.98
N GLY A 44 -6.14 -6.96 12.89
CA GLY A 44 -5.91 -7.67 11.64
C GLY A 44 -4.81 -8.72 11.77
N ASP A 45 -4.79 -9.65 10.84
CA ASP A 45 -3.72 -10.65 10.71
C ASP A 45 -2.76 -10.30 9.57
N SER A 46 -1.79 -11.16 9.27
CA SER A 46 -0.89 -10.95 8.13
C SER A 46 -1.56 -11.16 6.78
N MET A 47 -2.69 -11.88 6.72
CA MET A 47 -3.40 -12.20 5.48
C MET A 47 -4.11 -10.97 4.91
N ILE A 48 -4.58 -10.06 5.78
CA ILE A 48 -5.26 -8.82 5.36
C ILE A 48 -4.42 -7.99 4.37
N TYR A 49 -3.09 -8.02 4.49
CA TYR A 49 -2.21 -7.31 3.56
C TYR A 49 -2.23 -7.93 2.16
N LEU A 50 -2.28 -9.26 2.07
CA LEU A 50 -2.38 -9.96 0.80
C LEU A 50 -3.73 -9.67 0.12
N GLU A 51 -4.81 -9.75 0.88
CA GLU A 51 -6.16 -9.47 0.39
C GLU A 51 -6.31 -8.02 -0.08
N LEU A 52 -5.76 -7.06 0.67
CA LEU A 52 -5.70 -5.66 0.26
C LEU A 52 -4.97 -5.52 -1.07
N VAL A 53 -3.77 -6.11 -1.21
CA VAL A 53 -3.00 -6.05 -2.45
C VAL A 53 -3.80 -6.63 -3.63
N GLU A 54 -4.47 -7.77 -3.44
CA GLU A 54 -5.29 -8.37 -4.48
C GLU A 54 -6.51 -7.52 -4.85
N ASN A 55 -7.22 -6.99 -3.84
CA ASN A 55 -8.39 -6.13 -4.03
C ASN A 55 -7.99 -4.89 -4.84
N PHE A 56 -6.90 -4.23 -4.45
CA PHE A 56 -6.38 -3.05 -5.14
C PHE A 56 -5.93 -3.36 -6.57
N LYS A 57 -5.19 -4.46 -6.77
CA LYS A 57 -4.78 -4.86 -8.12
C LYS A 57 -5.97 -5.06 -9.05
N LYS A 58 -7.03 -5.74 -8.58
CA LYS A 58 -8.26 -5.94 -9.33
C LYS A 58 -8.97 -4.61 -9.61
N LYS A 59 -9.07 -3.74 -8.61
CA LYS A 59 -9.79 -2.47 -8.71
C LYS A 59 -9.16 -1.46 -9.68
N TYR A 60 -7.83 -1.40 -9.73
CA TYR A 60 -7.10 -0.41 -10.54
C TYR A 60 -6.45 -1.01 -11.81
N ASP A 61 -6.81 -2.24 -12.18
CA ASP A 61 -6.23 -3.00 -13.31
C ASP A 61 -4.68 -3.04 -13.29
N VAL A 62 -4.11 -3.27 -12.11
CA VAL A 62 -2.65 -3.29 -11.91
C VAL A 62 -2.12 -4.68 -12.20
N LYS A 63 -1.20 -4.77 -13.16
CA LYS A 63 -0.62 -6.04 -13.64
C LYS A 63 0.64 -6.49 -12.92
N VAL A 64 1.09 -5.74 -11.91
CA VAL A 64 2.32 -6.03 -11.16
C VAL A 64 2.23 -7.39 -10.47
N GLU A 65 3.28 -8.20 -10.60
CA GLU A 65 3.33 -9.53 -9.99
C GLU A 65 3.35 -9.46 -8.45
N ILE A 66 2.61 -10.36 -7.79
CA ILE A 66 2.57 -10.42 -6.31
C ILE A 66 3.98 -10.68 -5.75
N ALA A 67 4.78 -11.51 -6.43
CA ALA A 67 6.17 -11.77 -6.04
C ALA A 67 7.04 -10.50 -6.03
N LEU A 68 6.79 -9.56 -6.96
CA LEU A 68 7.49 -8.28 -7.00
C LEU A 68 7.11 -7.40 -5.79
N ILE A 69 5.81 -7.33 -5.51
CA ILE A 69 5.27 -6.60 -4.35
C ILE A 69 5.81 -7.19 -3.04
N GLY A 70 5.85 -8.52 -2.92
CA GLY A 70 6.42 -9.19 -1.76
C GLY A 70 7.90 -8.84 -1.53
N ARG A 71 8.71 -8.83 -2.59
CA ARG A 71 10.12 -8.39 -2.52
C ARG A 71 10.27 -6.91 -2.14
N TYR A 72 9.35 -6.07 -2.60
CA TYR A 72 9.33 -4.65 -2.21
C TYR A 72 9.00 -4.50 -0.72
N LEU A 73 7.96 -5.18 -0.23
CA LEU A 73 7.57 -5.17 1.18
C LEU A 73 8.64 -5.73 2.14
N GLN A 74 9.51 -6.62 1.67
CA GLN A 74 10.68 -7.07 2.46
C GLN A 74 11.66 -5.93 2.76
N LYS A 75 11.75 -4.93 1.88
CA LYS A 75 12.59 -3.74 2.07
C LYS A 75 11.81 -2.58 2.70
N HIS A 76 10.50 -2.54 2.50
CA HIS A 76 9.57 -1.52 2.98
C HIS A 76 8.50 -2.18 3.86
N PRO A 77 8.84 -2.57 5.10
CA PRO A 77 7.86 -3.17 5.98
C PRO A 77 6.74 -2.17 6.29
N VAL A 78 5.51 -2.65 6.22
CA VAL A 78 4.30 -1.87 6.49
C VAL A 78 3.65 -2.33 7.78
N TYR A 79 3.21 -1.37 8.58
CA TYR A 79 2.54 -1.62 9.86
C TYR A 79 1.28 -0.77 10.01
N THR A 80 1.30 0.44 9.44
CA THR A 80 0.21 1.41 9.53
C THR A 80 -0.55 1.53 8.22
N VAL A 81 -1.78 2.03 8.30
CA VAL A 81 -2.63 2.31 7.13
C VAL A 81 -1.94 3.28 6.17
N GLY A 82 -1.29 4.33 6.68
CA GLY A 82 -0.58 5.31 5.87
C GLY A 82 0.61 4.71 5.11
N GLN A 83 1.36 3.80 5.73
CA GLN A 83 2.43 3.06 5.06
C GLN A 83 1.87 2.14 3.96
N THR A 84 0.77 1.44 4.23
CA THR A 84 0.08 0.62 3.24
C THR A 84 -0.38 1.46 2.04
N ALA A 85 -0.96 2.63 2.29
CA ALA A 85 -1.36 3.56 1.24
C ALA A 85 -0.17 4.01 0.39
N LYS A 86 0.96 4.32 1.03
CA LYS A 86 2.19 4.68 0.33
C LYS A 86 2.66 3.56 -0.61
N VAL A 87 2.64 2.31 -0.17
CA VAL A 87 3.01 1.16 -1.03
C VAL A 87 2.06 1.05 -2.22
N VAL A 88 0.76 1.23 -2.03
CA VAL A 88 -0.21 1.23 -3.13
C VAL A 88 0.07 2.37 -4.12
N TYR A 89 0.43 3.57 -3.64
CA TYR A 89 0.86 4.67 -4.51
C TYR A 89 2.09 4.27 -5.32
N ASP A 90 3.14 3.75 -4.68
CA ASP A 90 4.37 3.33 -5.36
C ASP A 90 4.07 2.27 -6.44
N ILE A 91 3.19 1.31 -6.15
CA ILE A 91 2.75 0.28 -7.11
C ILE A 91 2.04 0.93 -8.32
N LEU A 92 1.15 1.88 -8.09
CA LEU A 92 0.38 2.54 -9.15
C LEU A 92 1.24 3.49 -10.00
N GLU A 93 2.18 4.18 -9.38
CA GLU A 93 3.05 5.15 -10.05
C GLU A 93 4.17 4.46 -10.84
N ARG A 94 4.71 3.35 -10.32
CA ARG A 94 5.92 2.69 -10.83
C ARG A 94 5.65 1.36 -11.54
N GLY A 95 4.54 0.68 -11.23
CA GLY A 95 4.20 -0.61 -11.82
C GLY A 95 5.33 -1.64 -11.67
N ASP A 96 5.70 -2.28 -12.78
CA ASP A 96 6.77 -3.31 -12.80
C ASP A 96 8.17 -2.75 -12.48
N SER A 97 8.34 -1.42 -12.50
CA SER A 97 9.61 -0.77 -12.14
C SER A 97 9.77 -0.51 -10.65
N LEU A 98 8.94 -1.14 -9.81
CA LEU A 98 8.91 -0.96 -8.35
C LEU A 98 10.28 -1.18 -7.68
N LEU A 99 11.07 -2.15 -8.16
CA LEU A 99 12.38 -2.50 -7.59
C LEU A 99 13.57 -1.76 -8.24
N THR A 100 13.42 -1.23 -9.45
CA THR A 100 14.52 -0.59 -10.21
C THR A 100 14.74 0.85 -9.81
N ALA A 101 13.68 1.59 -9.45
CA ALA A 101 13.78 3.01 -9.09
C ALA A 101 14.49 3.27 -7.74
N GLU A 102 14.77 2.24 -6.95
CA GLU A 102 15.44 2.37 -5.64
C GLU A 102 16.96 2.47 -5.74
N GLY A 103 17.53 2.14 -6.90
CA GLY A 103 18.98 2.15 -7.14
C GLY A 103 19.61 3.55 -7.19
N GLU A 104 18.81 4.63 -7.22
CA GLU A 104 19.31 6.00 -7.41
C GLU A 104 19.21 6.91 -6.18
N SER A 105 18.77 6.42 -5.01
CA SER A 105 18.63 7.27 -3.80
C SER A 105 19.36 6.77 -2.54
N ALA A 106 20.19 5.73 -2.62
CA ALA A 106 20.97 5.22 -1.48
C ALA A 106 22.48 5.11 -1.79
N GLY A 107 23.02 6.07 -2.57
CA GLY A 107 24.46 6.19 -2.89
C GLY A 107 25.08 7.50 -2.40
N GLY A 108 24.64 8.02 -1.25
CA GLY A 108 25.21 9.23 -0.64
C GLY A 108 25.56 9.00 0.82
N HIS A 109 26.84 9.26 1.15
CA HIS A 109 27.55 9.07 2.44
C HIS A 109 28.00 7.62 2.70
N ALA A 110 29.29 7.30 2.80
CA ALA A 110 30.51 8.10 2.98
C ALA A 110 31.73 7.37 2.37
#